data_AF-A0A833FKE5-F1
#
_entry.id   AF-A0A833FKE5-F1
#
_cell.length_a   1.000
_cell.length_b   1.000
_cell.length_c   1.000
_cell.angle_alpha   90.00
_cell.angle_beta   90.00
_cell.angle_gamma   90.00
#
_symmetry.space_group_name_H-M   'P 1'
#
loop_
_entity.id
_entity.type
_entity.pdbx_description
1 polymer ?
#
loop_
_entity_poly.entity_id
_entity_poly.type
_entity_poly.pdbx_seq_one_letter_code
_entity_poly.pdbx_strand_id
1 'polypeptide(L)'
;MILDTIVAATKERVAVLKATTPLEVVKAQAEQAAKEELAANGGQFPFAFEKALRAGSMNFICEVKKASPSKGVIAEDFPYLEIAKDYEKAGAAVY
;
A
#
# COMPACT_ATOMS: atom_id res chain seq x y z
N MET A 1 -14.72 -8.42 19.28
CA MET A 1 -14.33 -7.01 19.05
C MET A 1 -14.28 -6.73 17.55
N ILE A 2 -14.34 -5.48 17.09
CA ILE A 2 -14.30 -5.17 15.64
C ILE A 2 -13.05 -5.72 14.95
N LEU A 3 -11.92 -5.77 15.66
CA LEU A 3 -10.68 -6.36 15.17
C LEU A 3 -10.82 -7.86 14.89
N ASP A 4 -11.52 -8.62 15.76
CA ASP A 4 -11.74 -10.05 15.56
C ASP A 4 -12.55 -10.31 14.28
N THR A 5 -13.55 -9.47 14.02
CA THR A 5 -14.35 -9.53 12.78
C THR A 5 -13.49 -9.26 11.55
N ILE A 6 -12.62 -8.25 11.57
CA ILE A 6 -11.69 -7.93 10.48
C ILE A 6 -10.73 -9.10 10.24
N VAL A 7 -10.19 -9.70 11.31
CA VAL A 7 -9.28 -10.85 11.22
C VAL A 7 -9.99 -12.07 10.64
N ALA A 8 -11.20 -12.39 11.10
CA ALA A 8 -11.98 -13.52 10.59
C ALA A 8 -12.27 -13.37 9.09
N ALA A 9 -12.81 -12.23 8.66
CA ALA A 9 -13.08 -11.94 7.26
C ALA A 9 -11.80 -11.95 6.40
N THR A 10 -10.68 -11.46 6.95
CA THR A 10 -9.38 -11.48 6.25
C THR A 10 -8.86 -12.90 6.06
N LYS A 11 -9.04 -13.81 7.02
CA LYS A 11 -8.64 -15.21 6.88
C LYS A 11 -9.39 -15.90 5.74
N GLU A 12 -10.71 -15.70 5.69
CA GLU A 12 -11.55 -16.23 4.59
C GLU A 12 -11.09 -15.68 3.24
N ARG A 13 -10.90 -14.37 3.13
CA ARG A 13 -10.41 -13.72 1.92
C ARG A 13 -9.04 -14.25 1.49
N VAL A 14 -8.09 -14.40 2.42
CA VAL A 14 -6.76 -14.94 2.13
C VAL A 14 -6.84 -16.40 1.69
N ALA A 15 -7.73 -17.20 2.26
CA ALA A 15 -7.93 -18.58 1.83
C ALA A 15 -8.41 -18.66 0.37
N VAL A 16 -9.39 -17.82 0.00
CA VAL A 16 -9.86 -17.71 -1.39
C VAL A 16 -8.73 -17.25 -2.32
N LEU A 17 -7.99 -16.20 -1.94
CA LEU A 17 -6.88 -15.68 -2.74
C LEU A 17 -5.78 -16.72 -2.96
N LYS A 18 -5.45 -17.54 -1.94
CA LYS A 18 -4.48 -18.64 -2.08
C LYS A 18 -4.97 -19.75 -3.00
N ALA A 19 -6.28 -19.99 -3.06
CA ALA A 19 -6.87 -20.97 -3.96
C ALA A 19 -6.86 -20.47 -5.42
N THR A 20 -7.10 -19.17 -5.66
CA THR A 20 -7.11 -18.58 -7.01
C THR A 20 -5.72 -18.22 -7.51
N THR A 21 -4.83 -17.81 -6.60
CA THR A 21 -3.46 -17.39 -6.90
C THR A 21 -2.54 -18.00 -5.85
N PRO A 22 -1.97 -19.18 -6.12
CA PRO A 22 -1.11 -19.87 -5.17
C PRO A 22 0.07 -19.01 -4.72
N LEU A 23 0.51 -19.20 -3.48
CA LEU A 23 1.59 -18.43 -2.87
C LEU A 23 2.87 -18.42 -3.72
N GLU A 24 3.21 -19.55 -4.35
CA GLU A 24 4.41 -19.66 -5.18
C GLU A 24 4.35 -18.77 -6.43
N VAL A 25 3.15 -18.53 -6.98
CA VAL A 25 2.96 -17.59 -8.10
C VAL A 25 3.22 -16.16 -7.63
N VAL A 26 2.65 -15.78 -6.48
CA VAL A 26 2.84 -14.44 -5.91
C VAL A 26 4.31 -14.19 -5.56
N LYS A 27 5.00 -15.20 -5.01
CA LYS A 27 6.45 -15.14 -4.74
C LYS A 27 7.25 -14.94 -6.02
N ALA A 28 7.00 -15.74 -7.06
CA ALA A 28 7.70 -15.62 -8.32
C ALA A 28 7.50 -14.24 -8.97
N GLN A 29 6.28 -13.69 -8.91
CA GLN A 29 5.98 -12.33 -9.37
C GLN A 29 6.73 -11.27 -8.56
N ALA A 30 6.77 -11.40 -7.23
CA ALA A 30 7.49 -10.48 -6.36
C ALA A 30 9.01 -10.52 -6.60
N GLU A 31 9.59 -11.72 -6.76
CA GLU A 31 11.00 -11.89 -7.10
C GLU A 31 11.35 -11.29 -8.46
N GLN A 32 10.47 -11.47 -9.44
CA GLN A 32 10.65 -10.87 -10.77
C GLN A 32 10.63 -9.35 -10.69
N ALA A 33 9.65 -8.77 -10.01
CA ALA A 33 9.57 -7.33 -9.80
C ALA A 33 10.81 -6.77 -9.06
N ALA A 34 11.30 -7.49 -8.05
CA ALA A 34 12.51 -7.11 -7.32
C ALA A 34 13.77 -7.15 -8.21
N LYS A 35 13.89 -8.14 -9.11
CA LYS A 35 14.99 -8.21 -10.09
C LYS A 35 14.95 -7.06 -11.07
N GLU A 36 13.76 -6.71 -11.56
CA GLU A 36 13.54 -5.57 -12.46
C GLU A 36 13.89 -4.24 -11.77
N GLU A 37 13.47 -4.06 -10.51
CA GLU A 37 13.81 -2.88 -9.72
C GLU A 37 15.33 -2.77 -9.49
N LEU A 38 15.99 -3.86 -9.13
CA LEU A 38 17.46 -3.89 -9.00
C LEU A 38 18.15 -3.52 -10.31
N ALA A 39 17.72 -4.12 -11.44
CA ALA A 39 18.31 -3.84 -12.74
C ALA A 39 18.15 -2.37 -13.15
N ALA A 40 16.96 -1.78 -12.89
CA ALA A 40 16.69 -0.38 -13.17
C ALA A 40 17.49 0.59 -12.29
N ASN A 41 17.92 0.16 -11.10
CA ASN A 41 18.61 0.97 -10.10
C ASN A 41 20.09 0.59 -9.90
N GLY A 42 20.75 0.05 -10.93
CA GLY A 42 22.20 -0.21 -10.90
C GLY A 42 22.63 -1.31 -9.93
N GLY A 43 21.76 -2.28 -9.68
CA GLY A 43 22.00 -3.41 -8.77
C GLY A 43 21.77 -3.08 -7.30
N GLN A 44 21.09 -1.97 -6.98
CA GLN A 44 20.76 -1.58 -5.60
C GLN A 44 19.26 -1.30 -5.46
N PHE A 45 18.69 -1.65 -4.32
CA PHE A 45 17.31 -1.26 -4.03
C PHE A 45 17.23 0.24 -3.73
N PRO A 46 16.27 0.97 -4.32
CA PRO A 46 16.18 2.40 -4.14
C PRO A 46 15.72 2.79 -2.72
N PHE A 47 15.00 1.92 -2.02
CA PHE A 47 14.42 2.18 -0.69
C PHE A 47 13.69 3.53 -0.62
N ALA A 48 12.90 3.85 -1.66
CA ALA A 48 12.31 5.17 -1.85
C ALA A 48 11.44 5.61 -0.67
N PHE A 49 10.63 4.70 -0.11
CA PHE A 49 9.80 4.96 1.07
C PHE A 49 10.63 5.39 2.29
N GLU A 50 11.69 4.63 2.60
CA GLU A 50 12.57 4.94 3.73
C GLU A 50 13.31 6.27 3.50
N LYS A 51 13.85 6.48 2.30
CA LYS A 51 14.57 7.72 1.96
C LYS A 51 13.67 8.94 2.08
N ALA A 52 12.43 8.86 1.60
CA ALA A 52 11.44 9.93 1.72
C ALA A 52 11.20 10.31 3.18
N LEU A 53 11.03 9.31 4.07
CA LEU A 53 10.82 9.55 5.50
C LEU A 53 12.08 10.01 6.26
N ARG A 54 13.27 9.89 5.68
CA ARG A 54 14.51 10.40 6.28
C ARG A 54 14.85 11.83 5.86
N ALA A 55 14.25 12.34 4.78
CA ALA A 55 14.64 13.61 4.18
C ALA A 55 14.15 14.85 4.96
N GLY A 56 13.00 14.77 5.62
CA GLY A 56 12.39 15.88 6.35
C GLY A 56 12.57 15.82 7.87
N SER A 57 12.57 16.98 8.54
CA SER A 57 12.44 17.09 10.00
C SER A 57 11.03 16.70 10.49
N MET A 58 10.03 16.83 9.61
CA MET A 58 8.65 16.37 9.81
C MET A 58 8.11 15.86 8.48
N ASN A 59 7.52 14.66 8.48
CA ASN A 59 7.01 14.01 7.28
C ASN A 59 5.54 13.63 7.45
N PHE A 60 4.76 13.81 6.39
CA PHE A 60 3.36 13.37 6.34
C PHE A 60 3.25 12.05 5.57
N ILE A 61 2.57 11.07 6.18
CA ILE A 61 2.08 9.85 5.53
C ILE A 61 0.59 10.06 5.30
N CYS A 62 0.18 10.29 4.06
CA CYS A 62 -1.20 10.66 3.74
C CYS A 62 -1.99 9.44 3.25
N GLU A 63 -2.83 8.86 4.11
CA GLU A 63 -3.64 7.68 3.79
C GLU A 63 -4.81 8.03 2.84
N VAL A 64 -4.93 7.28 1.73
CA VAL A 64 -6.06 7.35 0.79
C VAL A 64 -7.18 6.41 1.26
N LYS A 65 -8.25 6.93 1.89
CA LYS A 65 -9.27 6.10 2.55
C LYS A 65 -10.71 6.54 2.32
N LYS A 66 -11.54 5.59 1.87
CA LYS A 66 -12.97 5.81 1.60
C LYS A 66 -13.84 5.75 2.86
N ALA A 67 -13.59 4.81 3.75
CA ALA A 67 -14.47 4.53 4.90
C ALA A 67 -13.69 3.98 6.10
N SER A 68 -14.29 4.03 7.29
CA SER A 68 -13.80 3.35 8.49
C SER A 68 -14.94 2.75 9.33
N PRO A 69 -14.68 1.71 10.14
CA PRO A 69 -15.72 1.14 11.01
C PRO A 69 -16.32 2.14 12.00
N SER A 70 -15.54 3.12 12.46
CA SER A 70 -15.97 4.11 13.45
C SER A 70 -16.67 5.32 12.86
N LYS A 71 -16.42 5.66 11.59
CA LYS A 71 -16.96 6.86 10.94
C LYS A 71 -17.86 6.58 9.73
N GLY A 72 -18.05 5.32 9.34
CA GLY A 72 -18.79 4.97 8.13
C GLY A 72 -18.05 5.44 6.88
N VAL A 73 -18.80 5.87 5.86
CA VAL A 73 -18.21 6.48 4.64
C VAL A 73 -17.68 7.86 4.98
N ILE A 74 -16.40 8.09 4.67
CA ILE A 74 -15.67 9.34 4.93
C ILE A 74 -15.63 10.19 3.65
N ALA A 75 -15.52 9.53 2.50
CA ALA A 75 -15.50 10.16 1.19
C ALA A 75 -16.50 9.45 0.26
N GLU A 76 -17.64 10.09 0.01
CA GLU A 76 -18.68 9.56 -0.89
C GLU A 76 -18.19 9.50 -2.33
N ASP A 77 -17.63 10.61 -2.81
CA ASP A 77 -16.84 10.67 -4.03
C ASP A 77 -15.37 10.34 -3.71
N PHE A 78 -14.82 9.32 -4.37
CA PHE A 78 -13.52 8.75 -4.02
C PHE A 78 -12.62 8.56 -5.26
N PRO A 79 -12.18 9.66 -5.91
CA PRO A 79 -11.23 9.61 -7.01
C PRO A 79 -9.81 9.35 -6.48
N TYR A 80 -9.54 8.12 -6.02
CA TYR A 80 -8.34 7.75 -5.26
C TYR A 80 -7.00 8.11 -5.94
N LEU A 81 -6.94 8.10 -7.28
CA LEU A 81 -5.75 8.54 -8.03
C LEU A 81 -5.52 10.04 -7.94
N GLU A 82 -6.58 10.86 -8.00
CA GLU A 82 -6.45 12.30 -7.88
C GLU A 82 -6.13 12.70 -6.44
N ILE A 83 -6.73 12.02 -5.45
CA ILE A 83 -6.39 12.20 -4.03
C ILE A 83 -4.90 11.94 -3.80
N ALA A 84 -4.35 10.84 -4.34
CA ALA A 84 -2.93 10.52 -4.24
C ALA A 84 -2.03 11.60 -4.87
N LYS A 85 -2.38 12.07 -6.08
CA LYS A 85 -1.65 13.17 -6.75
C LYS A 85 -1.72 14.48 -5.98
N ASP A 86 -2.85 14.77 -5.34
CA ASP A 86 -3.01 15.98 -4.54
C ASP A 86 -2.19 15.91 -3.25
N TYR A 87 -2.07 14.73 -2.62
CA TYR A 87 -1.13 14.51 -1.52
C TYR A 87 0.33 14.72 -1.94
N GLU A 88 0.72 14.21 -3.11
CA GLU A 88 2.05 14.45 -3.68
C GLU A 88 2.33 15.95 -3.88
N LYS A 89 1.41 16.68 -4.52
CA LYS A 89 1.54 18.14 -4.73
C LYS A 89 1.59 18.92 -3.41
N ALA A 90 0.89 18.44 -2.39
CA ALA A 90 0.88 19.04 -1.06
C ALA A 90 2.16 18.76 -0.25
N GLY A 91 3.09 17.97 -0.77
CA GLY A 91 4.36 17.65 -0.12
C GLY A 91 4.27 16.48 0.86
N ALA A 92 3.33 15.56 0.68
CA ALA A 92 3.35 14.29 1.40
C ALA A 92 4.66 13.54 1.09
N ALA A 93 5.30 13.01 2.13
CA ALA A 93 6.52 12.21 1.94
C ALA A 93 6.17 10.87 1.29
N VAL A 94 5.01 10.30 1.66
CA VAL A 94 4.48 9.02 1.17
C VAL A 94 2.94 9.05 1.27
N TYR A 95 2.25 8.27 0.43
CA TYR A 95 0.78 8.15 0.39
C TYR A 95 0.35 6.76 -0.09
#